data_AF-A0A9D1FYZ2-F1
#
_entry.id   AF-A0A9D1FYZ2-F1
#
_cell.length_a   1.000
_cell.length_b   1.000
_cell.length_c   1.000
_cell.angle_alpha   90.00
_cell.angle_beta   90.00
_cell.angle_gamma   90.00
#
_symmetry.space_group_name_H-M   'P 1'
#
loop_
_entity.id
_entity.type
_entity.pdbx_description
1 polymer ?
#
loop_
_entity_poly.entity_id
_entity_poly.type
_entity_poly.pdbx_seq_one_letter_code
_entity_poly.pdbx_strand_id
1 'polypeptide(L)'
;MSKKRKKLSAGAMVGWLVFFLLMAGCLFFFAIARPNASGDGNIAITLALQVTPTPVPTPPPTPSPAPTPTPVPTPSPTPAPTPTPTPVPTPTPTPVEVQYPYLIELNKKAQIVTVYTIDENGEYTIPVKHMICSSGYRHSKIPDGVYPLKTKYEWKLMADGTWAKYASRITGPFLFHSVPYES
;
A
#
# COMPACT_ATOMS: atom_id res chain seq x y z
N MET A 1 -49.36 25.74 46.44
CA MET A 1 -47.97 25.22 46.42
C MET A 1 -47.20 25.85 45.25
N SER A 2 -46.44 26.92 45.52
CA SER A 2 -45.66 27.63 44.51
C SER A 2 -44.39 26.82 44.17
N LYS A 3 -44.34 26.24 42.96
CA LYS A 3 -43.13 25.59 42.45
C LYS A 3 -42.11 26.67 42.12
N LYS A 4 -41.15 26.91 43.02
CA LYS A 4 -39.94 27.72 42.73
C LYS A 4 -39.22 27.08 41.53
N ARG A 5 -39.42 27.65 40.33
CA ARG A 5 -38.62 27.32 39.15
C ARG A 5 -37.20 27.81 39.44
N LYS A 6 -36.28 26.88 39.71
CA LYS A 6 -34.86 27.20 39.89
C LYS A 6 -34.38 27.81 38.58
N LYS A 7 -34.13 29.12 38.55
CA LYS A 7 -33.51 29.80 37.42
C LYS A 7 -32.12 29.18 37.26
N LEU A 8 -31.89 28.45 36.17
CA LEU A 8 -30.54 28.00 35.83
C LEU A 8 -29.68 29.26 35.64
N SER A 9 -28.61 29.36 36.41
CA SER A 9 -27.59 30.40 36.24
C SER A 9 -27.03 30.31 34.82
N ALA A 10 -26.76 31.45 34.17
CA ALA A 10 -26.13 31.48 32.86
C ALA A 10 -24.84 30.64 32.81
N GLY A 11 -24.10 30.54 33.94
CA GLY A 11 -22.93 29.68 34.07
C GLY A 11 -23.24 28.18 34.00
N ALA A 12 -24.41 27.75 34.49
CA ALA A 12 -24.86 26.36 34.35
C ALA A 12 -25.28 26.04 32.91
N MET A 13 -25.84 27.02 32.18
CA MET A 13 -26.20 26.88 30.78
C MET A 13 -24.97 26.84 29.87
N VAL A 14 -23.96 27.68 30.15
CA VAL A 14 -22.65 27.66 29.46
C VAL A 14 -21.91 26.36 29.77
N GLY A 15 -21.92 25.89 31.02
CA GLY A 15 -21.33 24.59 31.37
C GLY A 15 -22.00 23.41 30.65
N TRP A 16 -23.33 23.44 30.50
CA TRP A 16 -24.04 22.44 29.70
C TRP A 16 -23.73 22.54 28.21
N LEU A 17 -23.62 23.75 27.66
CA LEU A 17 -23.31 23.97 26.25
C LEU A 17 -21.87 23.54 25.93
N VAL A 18 -20.91 23.79 26.83
CA VAL A 18 -19.53 23.29 26.74
C VAL A 18 -19.47 21.77 26.90
N PHE A 19 -20.28 21.18 27.80
CA PHE A 19 -20.37 19.72 27.95
C PHE A 19 -20.99 19.04 26.71
N PHE A 20 -22.03 19.62 26.12
CA PHE A 20 -22.61 19.13 24.87
C PHE A 20 -21.67 19.35 23.68
N LEU A 21 -20.90 20.43 23.63
CA LEU A 21 -19.85 20.64 22.62
C LEU A 21 -18.66 19.68 22.80
N LEU A 22 -18.31 19.31 24.03
CA LEU A 22 -17.30 18.29 24.33
C LEU A 22 -17.80 16.88 23.98
N MET A 23 -19.07 16.55 24.25
CA MET A 23 -19.66 15.25 23.88
C MET A 23 -19.91 15.14 22.37
N ALA A 24 -20.39 16.20 21.72
CA ALA A 24 -20.49 16.28 20.27
C ALA A 24 -19.12 16.29 19.60
N GLY A 25 -18.13 16.96 20.20
CA GLY A 25 -16.73 16.91 19.82
C GLY A 25 -16.13 15.52 19.97
N CYS A 26 -16.40 14.79 21.07
CA CYS A 26 -15.99 13.39 21.22
C CYS A 26 -16.65 12.49 20.17
N LEU A 27 -17.92 12.70 19.83
CA LEU A 27 -18.57 11.96 18.74
C LEU A 27 -18.03 12.36 17.35
N PHE A 28 -17.57 13.60 17.17
CA PHE A 28 -16.91 14.06 15.94
C PHE A 28 -15.46 13.55 15.84
N PHE A 29 -14.74 13.45 16.96
CA PHE A 29 -13.42 12.82 17.08
C PHE A 29 -13.51 11.30 16.86
N PHE A 30 -14.57 10.62 17.32
CA PHE A 30 -14.87 9.23 16.97
C PHE A 30 -15.41 9.07 15.53
N ALA A 31 -15.90 10.14 14.89
CA ALA A 31 -16.34 10.12 13.49
C ALA A 31 -15.23 10.45 12.47
N ILE A 32 -14.12 11.06 12.89
CA ILE A 32 -12.87 11.15 12.10
C ILE A 32 -11.91 10.00 12.40
N ALA A 33 -12.03 9.36 13.58
CA ALA A 33 -11.49 8.02 13.83
C ALA A 33 -12.49 6.95 13.38
N ARG A 34 -12.83 6.94 12.08
CA ARG A 34 -13.43 5.74 11.49
C ARG A 34 -12.33 4.67 11.49
N PRO A 35 -12.48 3.53 12.21
CA PRO A 35 -11.80 2.34 11.76
C PRO A 35 -12.27 2.12 10.32
N ASN A 36 -11.36 1.72 9.45
CA ASN A 36 -11.63 1.43 8.05
C ASN A 36 -12.63 0.25 7.94
N ALA A 37 -13.91 0.52 8.17
CA ALA A 37 -15.02 -0.33 7.84
C ALA A 37 -15.42 0.04 6.42
N SER A 38 -14.72 -0.58 5.46
CA SER A 38 -15.23 -0.77 4.12
C SER A 38 -16.56 -1.52 4.23
N GLY A 39 -17.65 -0.75 4.23
CA GLY A 39 -19.03 -1.26 4.17
C GLY A 39 -19.36 -1.95 2.83
N ASP A 40 -18.37 -2.12 1.96
CA ASP A 40 -18.55 -2.60 0.60
C ASP A 40 -17.71 -3.87 0.32
N GLY A 41 -17.39 -4.68 1.33
CA GLY A 41 -16.82 -6.02 1.14
C GLY A 41 -15.63 -6.10 0.17
N ASN A 42 -14.78 -5.08 0.19
CA ASN A 42 -13.49 -4.99 -0.51
C ASN A 42 -12.44 -4.75 0.57
N ILE A 43 -11.50 -5.68 0.72
CA ILE A 43 -10.54 -5.75 1.83
C ILE A 43 -9.32 -4.93 1.46
N ALA A 44 -9.00 -3.90 2.24
CA ALA A 44 -7.70 -3.24 2.25
C ALA A 44 -7.30 -3.03 3.72
N ILE A 45 -6.32 -3.79 4.19
CA ILE A 45 -5.73 -3.69 5.53
C ILE A 45 -4.56 -2.72 5.40
N THR A 46 -4.65 -1.56 6.05
CA THR A 46 -3.55 -0.60 6.16
C THR A 46 -2.89 -0.77 7.52
N LEU A 47 -1.63 -1.22 7.53
CA LEU A 47 -0.72 -1.06 8.67
C LEU A 47 0.19 0.13 8.31
N ALA A 48 0.24 1.15 9.15
CA ALA A 48 1.02 2.36 8.86
C ALA A 48 2.36 2.32 9.59
N LEU A 49 3.46 2.42 8.84
CA LEU A 49 4.69 3.06 9.32
C LEU A 49 4.80 4.41 8.59
N GLN A 50 4.71 5.51 9.33
CA GLN A 50 4.83 6.85 8.77
C GLN A 50 6.30 7.16 8.43
N VAL A 51 6.55 7.55 7.19
CA VAL A 51 7.66 8.45 6.84
C VAL A 51 7.09 9.62 6.07
N THR A 52 7.07 10.79 6.70
CA THR A 52 6.68 12.05 6.07
C THR A 52 7.80 12.47 5.11
N PRO A 53 7.60 12.49 3.77
CA PRO A 53 8.58 13.13 2.91
C PRO A 53 8.52 14.63 3.16
N THR A 54 9.62 15.18 3.66
CA THR A 54 9.87 16.62 3.72
C THR A 54 9.71 17.19 2.30
N PRO A 55 8.93 18.26 2.09
CA PRO A 55 8.81 18.86 0.76
C PRO A 55 10.20 19.31 0.30
N VAL A 56 10.65 18.77 -0.82
CA VAL A 56 11.84 19.27 -1.51
C VAL A 56 11.52 20.70 -1.96
N PRO A 57 12.28 21.71 -1.52
CA PRO A 57 12.02 23.08 -1.94
C PRO A 57 12.19 23.20 -3.45
N THR A 58 11.18 23.77 -4.13
CA THR A 58 11.28 24.12 -5.55
C THR A 58 12.46 25.09 -5.72
N PRO A 59 13.45 24.79 -6.57
CA PRO A 59 14.52 25.74 -6.83
C PRO A 59 13.92 27.01 -7.44
N PRO A 60 14.32 28.21 -6.97
CA PRO A 60 13.88 29.48 -7.56
C PRO A 60 14.34 29.56 -9.02
N PRO A 61 13.59 30.26 -9.91
CA PRO A 61 14.00 30.40 -11.30
C PRO A 61 15.38 31.06 -11.37
N THR A 62 16.29 30.41 -12.08
CA THR A 62 17.66 30.88 -12.26
C THR A 62 17.63 32.24 -12.98
N PRO A 63 18.19 33.31 -12.40
CA PRO A 63 18.27 34.59 -13.10
C PRO A 63 19.16 34.47 -14.34
N SER A 64 18.72 35.09 -15.43
CA SER A 64 19.46 35.17 -16.69
C SER A 64 20.82 35.83 -16.44
N PRO A 65 21.95 35.24 -16.91
CA PRO A 65 23.25 35.85 -16.69
C PRO A 65 23.35 37.19 -17.41
N ALA A 66 23.76 38.22 -16.67
CA ALA A 66 24.16 39.50 -17.22
C ALA A 66 25.50 39.36 -17.96
N PRO A 67 25.72 40.08 -19.08
CA PRO A 67 26.98 40.01 -19.81
C PRO A 67 28.10 40.58 -18.92
N THR A 68 29.14 39.78 -18.68
CA THR A 68 30.30 40.24 -17.92
C THR A 68 31.31 40.86 -18.91
N PRO A 69 31.80 42.08 -18.67
CA PRO A 69 32.77 42.73 -19.54
C PRO A 69 34.14 42.05 -19.48
N THR A 70 34.79 42.03 -20.63
CA THR A 70 36.05 41.35 -20.94
C THR A 70 37.24 41.89 -20.14
N PRO A 71 37.95 41.06 -19.37
CA PRO A 71 39.34 41.32 -19.03
C PRO A 71 40.26 40.59 -20.00
N VAL A 72 41.14 41.36 -20.64
CA VAL A 72 42.41 40.90 -21.21
C VAL A 72 43.44 41.28 -20.16
N PRO A 73 44.18 40.36 -19.52
CA PRO A 73 45.48 39.97 -20.06
C PRO A 73 46.11 38.62 -19.57
N THR A 74 47.17 38.24 -20.29
CA THR A 74 48.32 37.35 -19.96
C THR A 74 48.08 35.84 -19.74
N PRO A 75 48.71 34.93 -20.52
CA PRO A 75 48.62 33.49 -20.28
C PRO A 75 49.42 33.11 -19.02
N SER A 76 48.69 32.86 -17.93
CA SER A 76 49.19 32.11 -16.78
C SER A 76 49.37 30.64 -17.16
N PRO A 77 50.38 29.91 -16.65
CA PRO A 77 50.47 28.47 -16.87
C PRO A 77 49.17 27.82 -16.41
N THR A 78 48.60 27.00 -17.29
CA THR A 78 47.38 26.23 -17.02
C THR A 78 47.65 25.33 -15.80
N PRO A 79 46.94 25.50 -14.67
CA PRO A 79 47.05 24.57 -13.56
C PRO A 79 46.70 23.16 -14.07
N ALA A 80 47.52 22.18 -13.69
CA ALA A 80 47.27 20.78 -14.02
C ALA A 80 45.84 20.41 -13.59
N PRO A 81 45.11 19.60 -14.38
CA PRO A 81 43.76 19.21 -14.03
C PRO A 81 43.76 18.55 -12.65
N THR A 82 43.01 19.12 -11.73
CA THR A 82 42.74 18.51 -10.42
C THR A 82 42.15 17.12 -10.66
N PRO A 83 42.68 16.05 -10.05
CA PRO A 83 42.14 14.71 -10.24
C PRO A 83 40.66 14.73 -9.89
N THR A 84 39.82 14.31 -10.85
CA THR A 84 38.40 14.16 -10.63
C THR A 84 38.21 13.16 -9.48
N PRO A 85 37.42 13.48 -8.44
CA PRO A 85 37.18 12.52 -7.37
C PRO A 85 36.62 11.24 -7.98
N THR A 86 37.28 10.11 -7.70
CA THR A 86 36.78 8.81 -8.10
C THR A 86 35.41 8.61 -7.46
N PRO A 87 34.36 8.25 -8.22
CA PRO A 87 33.05 8.01 -7.64
C PRO A 87 33.19 6.94 -6.56
N VAL A 88 32.70 7.24 -5.35
CA VAL A 88 32.61 6.26 -4.28
C VAL A 88 31.70 5.13 -4.80
N PRO A 89 32.10 3.86 -4.70
CA PRO A 89 31.24 2.76 -5.12
C PRO A 89 29.93 2.83 -4.33
N THR A 90 28.81 2.93 -5.04
CA THR A 90 27.50 2.77 -4.44
C THR A 90 27.46 1.38 -3.79
N PRO A 91 27.08 1.26 -2.50
CA PRO A 91 26.98 -0.04 -1.86
C PRO A 91 26.04 -0.93 -2.69
N THR A 92 26.49 -2.12 -3.05
CA THR A 92 25.64 -3.12 -3.67
C THR A 92 24.55 -3.50 -2.67
N PRO A 93 23.26 -3.45 -3.04
CA PRO A 93 22.19 -3.87 -2.13
C PRO A 93 22.45 -5.30 -1.69
N THR A 94 22.47 -5.52 -0.37
CA THR A 94 22.55 -6.88 0.18
C THR A 94 21.25 -7.60 -0.18
N PRO A 95 21.30 -8.79 -0.83
CA PRO A 95 20.09 -9.55 -1.12
C PRO A 95 19.37 -9.87 0.18
N VAL A 96 18.15 -9.35 0.35
CA VAL A 96 17.29 -9.72 1.47
C VAL A 96 16.66 -11.06 1.12
N GLU A 97 16.95 -12.11 1.89
CA GLU A 97 16.31 -13.41 1.73
C GLU A 97 14.86 -13.32 2.22
N VAL A 98 13.91 -13.24 1.28
CA VAL A 98 12.48 -13.22 1.57
C VAL A 98 11.88 -14.61 1.34
N GLN A 99 11.34 -15.21 2.41
CA GLN A 99 10.72 -16.54 2.34
C GLN A 99 9.51 -16.59 1.38
N TYR A 100 8.81 -15.46 1.24
CA TYR A 100 7.67 -15.30 0.33
C TYR A 100 7.89 -14.03 -0.51
N PRO A 101 8.47 -14.12 -1.71
CA PRO A 101 8.71 -12.92 -2.53
C PRO A 101 7.43 -12.36 -3.15
N TYR A 102 6.35 -13.14 -3.19
CA TYR A 102 5.10 -12.76 -3.84
C TYR A 102 3.88 -13.03 -2.97
N LEU A 103 2.91 -12.11 -3.04
CA LEU A 103 1.55 -12.29 -2.57
C LEU A 103 0.62 -12.42 -3.77
N ILE A 104 -0.30 -13.38 -3.71
CA ILE A 104 -1.32 -13.58 -4.76
C ILE A 104 -2.67 -13.24 -4.15
N GLU A 105 -3.25 -12.13 -4.57
CA GLU A 105 -4.59 -11.71 -4.16
C GLU A 105 -5.62 -12.19 -5.18
N LEU A 106 -6.69 -12.81 -4.69
CA LEU A 106 -7.83 -13.24 -5.50
C LEU A 106 -9.05 -12.37 -5.15
N ASN A 107 -9.46 -11.52 -6.09
CA ASN A 107 -10.72 -10.82 -5.99
C ASN A 107 -11.84 -11.67 -6.58
N LYS A 108 -12.55 -12.40 -5.71
CA LYS A 108 -13.67 -13.29 -6.09
C LYS A 108 -14.86 -12.54 -6.71
N LYS A 109 -15.07 -11.26 -6.43
CA LYS A 109 -16.16 -10.48 -7.02
C LYS A 109 -15.81 -10.01 -8.43
N ALA A 110 -14.60 -9.49 -8.59
CA ALA A 110 -14.10 -9.00 -9.87
C ALA A 110 -13.61 -10.11 -10.81
N GLN A 111 -13.43 -11.34 -10.30
CA GLN A 111 -12.88 -12.47 -11.05
C GLN A 111 -11.47 -12.16 -11.60
N ILE A 112 -10.64 -11.53 -10.76
CA ILE A 112 -9.26 -11.15 -11.07
C ILE A 112 -8.32 -11.70 -9.99
N VAL A 113 -7.17 -12.19 -10.44
CA VAL A 113 -6.01 -12.47 -9.61
C VAL A 113 -4.94 -11.41 -9.85
N THR A 114 -4.43 -10.81 -8.78
CA THR A 114 -3.28 -9.89 -8.83
C THR A 114 -2.12 -10.49 -8.07
N VAL A 115 -0.95 -10.51 -8.69
CA VAL A 115 0.30 -10.91 -8.06
C VAL A 115 1.05 -9.65 -7.67
N TYR A 116 1.46 -9.55 -6.42
CA TYR A 116 2.25 -8.45 -5.87
C TYR A 116 3.65 -8.93 -5.50
N THR A 117 4.65 -8.06 -5.67
CA THR A 117 5.97 -8.19 -5.06
C THR A 117 6.12 -7.22 -3.89
N ILE A 118 7.11 -7.48 -3.05
CA ILE A 118 7.51 -6.65 -1.92
C ILE A 118 8.16 -5.35 -2.42
N ASP A 119 7.81 -4.22 -1.82
CA ASP A 119 8.41 -2.91 -2.04
C ASP A 119 9.63 -2.64 -1.13
N GLU A 120 10.20 -1.43 -1.22
CA GLU A 120 11.33 -1.02 -0.39
C GLU A 120 11.02 -1.02 1.12
N ASN A 121 9.74 -0.96 1.50
CA ASN A 121 9.27 -0.96 2.89
C ASN A 121 8.96 -2.37 3.41
N GLY A 122 9.07 -3.41 2.58
CA GLY A 122 8.72 -4.77 2.97
C GLY A 122 7.23 -5.11 2.78
N GLU A 123 6.45 -4.26 2.10
CA GLU A 123 5.01 -4.45 1.90
C GLU A 123 4.67 -4.93 0.48
N TYR A 124 3.63 -5.74 0.34
CA TYR A 124 3.17 -6.26 -0.97
C TYR A 124 2.31 -5.24 -1.71
N THR A 125 2.93 -4.21 -2.27
CA THR A 125 2.20 -3.09 -2.91
C THR A 125 2.42 -3.01 -4.42
N ILE A 126 3.47 -3.64 -4.95
CA ILE A 126 3.87 -3.52 -6.35
C ILE A 126 3.20 -4.63 -7.17
N PRO A 127 2.18 -4.35 -8.01
CA PRO A 127 1.57 -5.37 -8.86
C PRO A 127 2.55 -5.79 -9.97
N VAL A 128 2.84 -7.08 -10.05
CA VAL A 128 3.71 -7.65 -11.11
C VAL A 128 2.93 -8.31 -12.22
N LYS A 129 1.70 -8.77 -11.93
CA LYS A 129 0.84 -9.43 -12.93
C LYS A 129 -0.62 -9.40 -12.52
N HIS A 130 -1.49 -9.16 -13.51
CA HIS A 130 -2.93 -9.41 -13.41
C HIS A 130 -3.32 -10.58 -14.30
N MET A 131 -4.22 -11.42 -13.81
CA MET A 131 -4.78 -12.55 -14.54
C MET A 131 -6.29 -12.55 -14.34
N ILE A 132 -7.05 -12.66 -15.43
CA ILE A 132 -8.47 -12.97 -15.34
C ILE A 132 -8.58 -14.41 -14.83
N CYS A 133 -9.51 -14.65 -13.92
CA CYS A 133 -9.77 -15.99 -13.40
C CYS A 133 -11.25 -16.33 -13.49
N SER A 134 -11.56 -17.62 -13.43
CA SER A 134 -12.91 -18.09 -13.13
C SER A 134 -12.85 -18.88 -11.83
N SER A 135 -13.54 -18.40 -10.80
CA SER A 135 -13.64 -19.12 -9.54
C SER A 135 -14.82 -20.08 -9.60
N GLY A 136 -14.58 -21.37 -9.32
CA GLY A 136 -15.66 -22.37 -9.32
C GLY A 136 -16.76 -22.04 -8.32
N TYR A 137 -17.97 -22.60 -8.52
CA TYR A 137 -19.18 -22.33 -7.72
C TYR A 137 -18.99 -22.41 -6.19
N ARG A 138 -18.02 -23.22 -5.73
CA ARG A 138 -17.70 -23.39 -4.30
C ARG A 138 -16.73 -22.34 -3.76
N HIS A 139 -16.42 -21.27 -4.49
CA HIS A 139 -15.47 -20.22 -4.07
C HIS A 139 -15.90 -19.51 -2.76
N SER A 140 -17.21 -19.45 -2.48
CA SER A 140 -17.78 -18.91 -1.24
C SER A 140 -17.49 -19.78 -0.01
N LYS A 141 -17.06 -21.04 -0.22
CA LYS A 141 -16.69 -21.97 0.86
C LYS A 141 -15.25 -21.78 1.35
N ILE A 142 -14.44 -20.97 0.65
CA ILE A 142 -13.10 -20.61 1.11
C ILE A 142 -13.25 -19.37 2.01
N PRO A 143 -12.96 -19.47 3.32
CA PRO A 143 -12.92 -18.29 4.18
C PRO A 143 -11.90 -17.28 3.67
N ASP A 144 -12.21 -16.00 3.77
CA ASP A 144 -11.24 -14.96 3.43
C ASP A 144 -10.04 -15.05 4.39
N GLY A 145 -8.83 -14.96 3.83
CA GLY A 145 -7.61 -15.13 4.60
C GLY A 145 -6.39 -15.31 3.72
N VAL A 146 -5.23 -15.33 4.38
CA VAL A 146 -3.93 -15.55 3.74
C VAL A 146 -3.56 -17.03 3.86
N TYR A 147 -3.23 -17.64 2.73
CA TYR A 147 -2.90 -19.07 2.66
C TYR A 147 -1.54 -19.25 2.01
N PRO A 148 -0.60 -19.97 2.66
CA PRO A 148 0.64 -20.34 1.99
C PRO A 148 0.32 -21.32 0.86
N LEU A 149 0.87 -21.08 -0.34
CA LEU A 149 0.80 -22.08 -1.40
C LEU A 149 1.58 -23.32 -0.97
N LYS A 150 0.92 -24.47 -1.07
CA LYS A 150 1.49 -25.76 -0.66
C LYS A 150 2.06 -26.47 -1.89
N THR A 151 1.63 -27.70 -2.12
CA THR A 151 2.07 -28.54 -3.22
C THR A 151 1.73 -27.92 -4.58
N LYS A 152 2.72 -27.94 -5.47
CA LYS A 152 2.57 -27.63 -6.89
C LYS A 152 2.57 -28.92 -7.70
N TYR A 153 1.76 -28.95 -8.74
CA TYR A 153 1.62 -30.08 -9.65
C TYR A 153 1.81 -29.57 -11.06
N GLU A 154 2.65 -30.24 -11.84
CA GLU A 154 2.69 -29.97 -13.28
C GLU A 154 1.38 -30.41 -13.93
N TRP A 155 0.89 -31.60 -13.60
CA TRP A 155 -0.41 -32.12 -14.04
C TRP A 155 -1.21 -32.64 -12.86
N LYS A 156 -2.51 -32.34 -12.83
CA LYS A 156 -3.42 -32.80 -11.78
C LYS A 156 -4.76 -33.22 -12.36
N LEU A 157 -5.15 -34.46 -12.09
CA LEU A 157 -6.51 -34.94 -12.31
C LEU A 157 -7.49 -34.21 -11.37
N MET A 158 -8.52 -33.63 -11.95
CA MET A 158 -9.56 -32.85 -11.29
C MET A 158 -10.73 -33.76 -10.88
N ALA A 159 -11.59 -33.24 -9.99
CA ALA A 159 -12.69 -34.02 -9.43
C ALA A 159 -13.77 -34.40 -10.47
N ASP A 160 -13.82 -33.69 -11.59
CA ASP A 160 -14.73 -33.90 -12.71
C ASP A 160 -14.11 -34.80 -13.82
N GLY A 161 -12.92 -35.37 -13.59
CA GLY A 161 -12.25 -36.24 -14.55
C GLY A 161 -11.37 -35.50 -15.57
N THR A 162 -11.42 -34.17 -15.60
CA THR A 162 -10.54 -33.35 -16.46
C THR A 162 -9.11 -33.29 -15.91
N TRP A 163 -8.15 -32.89 -16.74
CA TRP A 163 -6.77 -32.66 -16.32
C TRP A 163 -6.44 -31.18 -16.31
N ALA A 164 -5.81 -30.70 -15.26
CA ALA A 164 -5.30 -29.33 -15.22
C ALA A 164 -3.78 -29.31 -15.18
N LYS A 165 -3.18 -28.40 -15.95
CA LYS A 165 -1.73 -28.13 -15.92
C LYS A 165 -1.43 -27.01 -14.94
N TYR A 166 -0.23 -27.02 -14.35
CA TYR A 166 0.30 -25.99 -13.45
C TYR A 166 -0.64 -25.70 -12.26
N ALA A 167 -1.02 -26.74 -11.54
CA ALA A 167 -1.89 -26.61 -10.38
C ALA A 167 -1.10 -26.27 -9.10
N SER A 168 -1.55 -25.30 -8.32
CA SER A 168 -0.96 -24.93 -7.02
C SER A 168 -2.02 -24.97 -5.93
N ARG A 169 -1.80 -25.81 -4.91
CA ARG A 169 -2.76 -25.99 -3.80
C ARG A 169 -2.79 -24.77 -2.88
N ILE A 170 -3.99 -24.23 -2.66
CA ILE A 170 -4.25 -23.17 -1.67
C ILE A 170 -4.57 -23.82 -0.32
N THR A 171 -5.71 -24.52 -0.24
CA THR A 171 -6.15 -25.23 0.96
C THR A 171 -7.22 -26.27 0.61
N GLY A 172 -7.29 -27.38 1.34
CA GLY A 172 -8.29 -28.43 1.12
C GLY A 172 -8.44 -28.82 -0.37
N PRO A 173 -9.66 -28.82 -0.95
CA PRO A 173 -9.86 -29.11 -2.37
C PRO A 173 -9.53 -27.94 -3.30
N PHE A 174 -9.23 -26.74 -2.79
CA PHE A 174 -9.06 -25.52 -3.56
C PHE A 174 -7.63 -25.32 -4.05
N LEU A 175 -7.49 -24.97 -5.31
CA LEU A 175 -6.22 -24.84 -6.01
C LEU A 175 -6.34 -23.80 -7.14
N PHE A 176 -5.24 -23.11 -7.43
CA PHE A 176 -5.08 -22.41 -8.71
C PHE A 176 -4.66 -23.43 -9.77
N HIS A 177 -5.11 -23.29 -11.02
CA HIS A 177 -4.72 -24.16 -12.13
C HIS A 177 -4.95 -23.49 -13.49
N SER A 178 -4.41 -24.07 -14.57
CA SER A 178 -4.76 -23.70 -15.95
C SER A 178 -6.21 -24.05 -16.25
N VAL A 179 -6.76 -23.53 -17.36
CA VAL A 179 -8.02 -24.08 -17.89
C VAL A 179 -7.88 -25.61 -18.05
N PRO A 180 -8.84 -26.42 -17.56
CA PRO A 180 -8.76 -27.87 -17.68
C PRO A 180 -8.80 -28.33 -19.14
N TYR A 181 -8.10 -29.43 -19.40
CA TYR A 181 -8.09 -30.15 -20.65
C TYR A 181 -9.09 -31.30 -20.56
N GLU A 182 -9.89 -31.46 -21.60
CA GLU A 182 -10.72 -32.65 -21.80
C GLU A 182 -9.80 -33.87 -21.98
N SER A 183 -10.23 -34.99 -21.41
CA SER A 183 -9.54 -36.27 -21.46
C SER A 183 -9.80 -37.02 -22.75
#